data_AF-A0A0L6T8H9-F1
#
_entry.id   AF-A0A0L6T8H9-F1
#
_cell.length_a   1.000
_cell.length_b   1.000
_cell.length_c   1.000
_cell.angle_alpha   90.00
_cell.angle_beta   90.00
_cell.angle_gamma   90.00
#
_symmetry.space_group_name_H-M   'P 1'
#
loop_
_entity.id
_entity.type
_entity.pdbx_description
1 polymer ?
#
loop_
_entity_poly.entity_id
_entity_poly.type
_entity_poly.pdbx_seq_one_letter_code
_entity_poly.pdbx_strand_id
1 'polypeptide(L)'
;MALDLAMLLSALESLLGVAQRERHHKEAIAETHDTKKKEALQAIYIAIAETRKYQEMNITAPVREKEYELAKLWTTASIQAQRFFGELSQLGADKAEYWTSQLKLPDDLLASKGIDLVSVEAKFKALLGQPGATLELRPTGQGKR
;
A
#
# COMPACT_ATOMS: atom_id res chain seq x y z
N MET A 1 -59.33 7.23 23.56
CA MET A 1 -58.20 6.32 23.28
C MET A 1 -57.24 6.84 22.19
N ALA A 2 -57.29 8.11 21.78
CA ALA A 2 -56.38 8.65 20.75
C ALA A 2 -54.96 9.01 21.26
N LEU A 3 -54.78 9.14 22.59
CA LEU A 3 -53.50 9.49 23.20
C LEU A 3 -52.41 8.42 23.04
N ASP A 4 -52.80 7.15 22.94
CA ASP A 4 -51.87 6.01 22.90
C ASP A 4 -51.17 5.87 21.54
N LEU A 5 -51.89 6.19 20.46
CA LEU A 5 -51.38 6.05 19.10
C LEU A 5 -50.31 7.12 18.78
N ALA A 6 -50.49 8.34 19.31
CA ALA A 6 -49.54 9.43 19.12
C ALA A 6 -48.21 9.17 19.85
N MET A 7 -48.26 8.58 21.05
CA MET A 7 -47.05 8.17 21.77
C MET A 7 -46.31 7.03 21.07
N LEU A 8 -47.05 6.03 20.57
CA LEU A 8 -46.47 4.92 19.79
C LEU A 8 -45.83 5.41 18.49
N LEU A 9 -46.46 6.36 17.80
CA LEU A 9 -45.93 6.95 16.56
C LEU A 9 -44.64 7.74 16.84
N SER A 10 -44.63 8.56 17.90
CA SER A 10 -43.44 9.33 18.30
C SER A 10 -42.27 8.42 18.71
N ALA A 11 -42.54 7.32 19.42
CA ALA A 11 -41.52 6.33 19.75
C ALA A 11 -40.94 5.66 18.49
N LEU A 12 -41.79 5.31 17.51
CA LEU A 12 -41.37 4.74 16.23
C LEU A 12 -40.53 5.71 15.39
N GLU A 13 -40.93 6.99 15.32
CA GLU A 13 -40.16 8.05 14.66
C GLU A 13 -38.77 8.22 15.30
N SER A 14 -38.68 8.15 16.62
CA SER A 14 -37.40 8.21 17.33
C SER A 14 -36.49 7.02 16.99
N LEU A 15 -37.05 5.82 16.88
CA LEU A 15 -36.34 4.58 16.56
C LEU A 15 -35.87 4.56 15.10
N LEU A 16 -36.71 5.03 14.17
CA LEU A 16 -36.34 5.26 12.77
C LEU A 16 -35.20 6.28 12.66
N GLY A 17 -35.27 7.37 13.42
CA GLY A 17 -34.21 8.39 13.45
C GLY A 17 -32.89 7.88 14.03
N VAL A 18 -32.91 6.92 14.97
CA VAL A 18 -31.70 6.25 15.47
C VAL A 18 -31.16 5.27 14.43
N ALA A 19 -32.01 4.46 13.81
CA ALA A 19 -31.61 3.50 12.79
C ALA A 19 -31.00 4.18 11.54
N GLN A 20 -31.55 5.31 11.11
CA GLN A 20 -30.98 6.12 10.02
C GLN A 20 -29.61 6.70 10.37
N ARG A 21 -29.47 7.26 11.59
CA ARG A 21 -28.17 7.77 12.07
C ARG A 21 -27.11 6.68 12.13
N GLU A 22 -27.47 5.49 12.59
CA GLU A 22 -26.55 4.36 12.65
C GLU A 22 -26.11 3.89 11.25
N ARG A 23 -27.02 3.88 10.27
CA ARG A 23 -26.68 3.57 8.87
C ARG A 23 -25.71 4.58 8.29
N HIS A 24 -26.01 5.88 8.39
CA HIS A 24 -25.11 6.92 7.90
C HIS A 24 -23.74 6.90 8.59
N HIS A 25 -23.70 6.58 9.88
CA HIS A 25 -22.43 6.42 10.58
C HIS A 25 -21.61 5.25 10.04
N LYS A 26 -22.24 4.10 9.79
CA LYS A 26 -21.57 2.93 9.19
C LYS A 26 -21.09 3.22 7.76
N GLU A 27 -21.89 3.90 6.96
CA GLU A 27 -21.52 4.35 5.61
C GLU A 27 -20.31 5.29 5.64
N ALA A 28 -20.32 6.30 6.52
CA ALA A 28 -19.20 7.24 6.67
C ALA A 28 -17.91 6.54 7.13
N ILE A 29 -18.00 5.55 8.03
CA ILE A 29 -16.86 4.74 8.44
C ILE A 29 -16.31 3.92 7.25
N ALA A 30 -17.20 3.30 6.47
CA ALA A 30 -16.81 2.51 5.30
C ALA A 30 -16.12 3.37 4.24
N GLU A 31 -16.66 4.56 3.93
CA GLU A 31 -16.04 5.50 2.99
C GLU A 31 -14.66 5.96 3.46
N THR A 32 -14.53 6.27 4.75
CA THR A 32 -13.25 6.65 5.35
C THR A 32 -12.24 5.50 5.26
N HIS A 33 -12.68 4.26 5.47
CA HIS A 33 -11.85 3.07 5.37
C HIS A 33 -11.35 2.86 3.94
N ASP A 34 -12.23 3.00 2.94
CA ASP A 34 -11.88 2.85 1.53
C ASP A 34 -10.94 3.95 1.04
N THR A 35 -11.14 5.19 1.50
CA THR A 35 -10.26 6.31 1.19
C THR A 35 -8.84 6.04 1.71
N LYS A 36 -8.72 5.64 2.98
CA LYS A 36 -7.42 5.30 3.59
C LYS A 36 -6.74 4.12 2.91
N LYS A 37 -7.52 3.14 2.45
CA LYS A 37 -6.99 2.01 1.69
C LYS A 37 -6.43 2.46 0.34
N LYS A 38 -7.11 3.37 -0.36
CA LYS A 38 -6.64 3.95 -1.63
C LYS A 38 -5.37 4.78 -1.44
N GLU A 39 -5.32 5.60 -0.40
CA GLU A 39 -4.13 6.38 -0.02
C GLU A 39 -2.92 5.46 0.20
N ALA A 40 -3.09 4.37 0.97
CA ALA A 40 -2.04 3.40 1.21
C ALA A 40 -1.51 2.77 -0.09
N LEU A 41 -2.40 2.35 -0.99
CA LEU A 41 -2.00 1.81 -2.30
C LEU A 41 -1.26 2.86 -3.14
N GLN A 42 -1.72 4.10 -3.13
CA GLN A 42 -1.08 5.20 -3.85
C GLN A 42 0.33 5.49 -3.30
N ALA A 43 0.51 5.52 -1.98
CA ALA A 43 1.81 5.74 -1.37
C ALA A 43 2.82 4.63 -1.72
N ILE A 44 2.37 3.36 -1.70
CA ILE A 44 3.20 2.23 -2.14
C ILE A 44 3.59 2.39 -3.62
N TYR A 45 2.63 2.73 -4.49
CA TYR A 45 2.89 2.94 -5.91
C TYR A 45 3.92 4.05 -6.16
N ILE A 46 3.79 5.18 -5.48
CA ILE A 46 4.75 6.30 -5.59
C ILE A 46 6.15 5.86 -5.17
N ALA A 47 6.26 5.15 -4.04
CA ALA A 47 7.56 4.66 -3.55
C ALA A 47 8.22 3.68 -4.54
N ILE A 48 7.44 2.78 -5.14
CA ILE A 48 7.90 1.87 -6.20
C ILE A 48 8.39 2.66 -7.42
N ALA A 49 7.58 3.60 -7.93
CA ALA A 49 7.88 4.36 -9.14
C ALA A 49 9.16 5.19 -8.99
N GLU A 50 9.33 5.90 -7.88
CA GLU A 50 10.54 6.68 -7.62
C GLU A 50 11.77 5.79 -7.40
N THR A 51 11.59 4.63 -6.76
CA THR A 51 12.69 3.65 -6.61
C THR A 51 13.15 3.14 -7.97
N ARG A 52 12.22 2.81 -8.87
CA ARG A 52 12.54 2.35 -10.22
C ARG A 52 13.29 3.43 -10.99
N LYS A 53 12.77 4.67 -10.98
CA LYS A 53 13.41 5.81 -11.62
C LYS A 53 14.84 6.03 -11.12
N TYR A 54 15.06 5.90 -9.81
CA TYR A 54 16.41 5.98 -9.23
C TYR A 54 17.35 4.89 -9.75
N GLN A 55 16.86 3.64 -9.88
CA GLN A 55 17.62 2.52 -10.44
C GLN A 55 17.92 2.70 -11.95
N GLU A 56 16.96 3.23 -12.71
CA GLU A 56 17.10 3.49 -14.16
C GLU A 56 18.11 4.61 -14.48
N MET A 57 18.35 5.53 -13.54
CA MET A 57 19.33 6.62 -13.72
C MET A 57 20.79 6.14 -13.85
N ASN A 58 21.07 4.84 -13.68
CA ASN A 58 22.41 4.25 -13.80
C ASN A 58 23.49 5.07 -13.08
N ILE A 59 23.16 5.52 -11.87
CA ILE A 59 24.01 6.43 -11.11
C ILE A 59 25.28 5.67 -10.69
N THR A 60 26.43 6.19 -11.10
CA THR A 60 27.74 5.55 -10.85
C THR A 60 28.17 5.61 -9.38
N ALA A 61 27.59 6.53 -8.60
CA ALA A 61 27.84 6.70 -7.17
C ALA A 61 26.53 6.97 -6.41
N PRO A 62 26.33 6.44 -5.20
CA PRO A 62 25.11 6.65 -4.44
C PRO A 62 24.84 8.13 -4.15
N VAL A 63 23.73 8.67 -4.64
CA VAL A 63 23.28 10.03 -4.31
C VAL A 63 22.48 9.98 -3.02
N ARG A 64 23.16 10.30 -1.91
CA ARG A 64 22.62 10.06 -0.57
C ARG A 64 21.34 10.83 -0.26
N GLU A 65 21.20 12.04 -0.79
CA GLU A 65 19.97 12.83 -0.67
C GLU A 65 18.76 12.10 -1.27
N LYS A 66 18.93 11.49 -2.46
CA LYS A 66 17.89 10.70 -3.11
C LYS A 66 17.57 9.42 -2.35
N GLU A 67 18.56 8.76 -1.75
CA GLU A 67 18.28 7.61 -0.88
C GLU A 67 17.43 8.00 0.34
N TYR A 68 17.67 9.16 0.95
CA TYR A 68 16.83 9.65 2.05
C TYR A 68 15.41 10.01 1.60
N GLU A 69 15.25 10.59 0.41
CA GLU A 69 13.93 10.81 -0.19
C GLU A 69 13.18 9.48 -0.38
N LEU A 70 13.86 8.46 -0.94
CA LEU A 70 13.28 7.11 -1.08
C LEU A 70 12.90 6.52 0.27
N ALA A 71 13.77 6.62 1.28
CA ALA A 71 13.45 6.15 2.63
C ALA A 71 12.19 6.80 3.20
N LYS A 72 12.01 8.12 2.99
CA LYS A 72 10.82 8.84 3.44
C LYS A 72 9.55 8.36 2.75
N LEU A 73 9.62 8.09 1.45
CA LEU A 73 8.50 7.53 0.69
C LEU A 73 8.13 6.13 1.19
N TRP A 74 9.12 5.27 1.40
CA TRP A 74 8.90 3.92 1.93
C TRP A 74 8.37 3.91 3.37
N THR A 75 8.83 4.83 4.21
CA THR A 75 8.29 5.03 5.56
C THR A 75 6.81 5.43 5.52
N THR A 76 6.47 6.37 4.63
CA THR A 76 5.08 6.83 4.46
C THR A 76 4.19 5.70 3.95
N ALA A 77 4.65 4.95 2.94
CA ALA A 77 3.97 3.77 2.43
C ALA A 77 3.75 2.72 3.53
N SER A 78 4.77 2.45 4.35
CA SER A 78 4.68 1.49 5.46
C SER A 78 3.61 1.89 6.48
N ILE A 79 3.62 3.15 6.93
CA ILE A 79 2.67 3.68 7.92
C ILE A 79 1.23 3.58 7.39
N GLN A 80 1.00 4.00 6.15
CA GLN A 80 -0.34 3.96 5.56
C GLN A 80 -0.82 2.52 5.32
N ALA A 81 0.09 1.62 4.95
CA ALA A 81 -0.21 0.22 4.72
C ALA A 81 -0.47 -0.57 6.00
N GLN A 82 0.00 -0.12 7.17
CA GLN A 82 -0.02 -0.87 8.43
C GLN A 82 -1.40 -1.44 8.79
N ARG A 83 -2.47 -0.69 8.50
CA ARG A 83 -3.84 -1.07 8.85
C ARG A 83 -4.51 -2.05 7.87
N PHE A 84 -4.01 -2.13 6.63
CA PHE A 84 -4.70 -2.84 5.55
C PHE A 84 -3.86 -3.97 4.93
N PHE A 85 -2.53 -3.81 4.94
CA PHE A 85 -1.58 -4.65 4.22
C PHE A 85 -0.36 -4.92 5.10
N GLY A 86 -0.52 -5.74 6.15
CA GLY A 86 0.53 -5.97 7.16
C GLY A 86 1.87 -6.39 6.57
N GLU A 87 1.87 -7.29 5.58
CA GLU A 87 3.10 -7.74 4.92
C GLU A 87 3.80 -6.61 4.13
N LEU A 88 3.04 -5.83 3.34
CA LEU A 88 3.62 -4.68 2.61
C LEU A 88 4.06 -3.56 3.56
N SER A 89 3.40 -3.40 4.71
CA SER A 89 3.83 -2.45 5.73
C SER A 89 5.21 -2.83 6.26
N GLN A 90 5.43 -4.10 6.60
CA GLN A 90 6.74 -4.59 7.04
C GLN A 90 7.79 -4.40 5.94
N LEU A 91 7.49 -4.80 4.70
CA LEU A 91 8.41 -4.62 3.57
C LEU A 91 8.76 -3.16 3.32
N GLY A 92 7.80 -2.25 3.47
CA GLY A 92 8.03 -0.82 3.38
C GLY A 92 8.98 -0.31 4.47
N ALA A 93 8.86 -0.82 5.69
CA ALA A 93 9.77 -0.50 6.78
C ALA A 93 11.19 -1.01 6.49
N ASP A 94 11.32 -2.26 6.06
CA ASP A 94 12.61 -2.87 5.72
C ASP A 94 13.28 -2.13 4.54
N LYS A 95 12.49 -1.70 3.54
CA LYS A 95 12.95 -0.84 2.43
C LYS A 95 13.43 0.52 2.92
N ALA A 96 12.69 1.15 3.83
CA ALA A 96 13.10 2.43 4.41
C ALA A 96 14.43 2.30 5.17
N GLU A 97 14.58 1.23 5.95
CA GLU A 97 15.84 0.91 6.63
C GLU A 97 16.98 0.67 5.63
N TYR A 98 16.74 -0.10 4.57
CA TYR A 98 17.74 -0.32 3.51
C TYR A 98 18.23 0.99 2.89
N TRP A 99 17.32 1.90 2.57
CA TRP A 99 17.67 3.19 1.98
C TRP A 99 18.44 4.10 2.95
N THR A 100 18.09 4.08 4.24
CA THR A 100 18.81 4.82 5.27
C THR A 100 20.10 4.16 5.74
N SER A 101 20.32 2.87 5.48
CA SER A 101 21.57 2.19 5.85
C SER A 101 22.75 2.71 5.01
N GLN A 102 23.91 2.83 5.64
CA GLN A 102 25.19 3.09 4.95
C GLN A 102 25.77 1.79 4.36
N LEU A 103 25.51 0.66 5.00
CA LEU A 103 25.92 -0.67 4.54
C LEU A 103 24.78 -1.26 3.71
N LYS A 104 24.97 -1.29 2.40
CA LYS A 104 24.00 -1.91 1.49
C LYS A 104 24.17 -3.42 1.52
N LEU A 105 23.04 -4.11 1.61
CA LEU A 105 22.99 -5.56 1.55
C LEU A 105 23.24 -6.00 0.08
N PRO A 106 23.88 -7.15 -0.13
CA PRO A 106 24.03 -7.72 -1.48
C PRO A 106 22.67 -8.14 -2.04
N ASP A 107 22.55 -8.14 -3.37
CA ASP A 107 21.29 -8.34 -4.10
C ASP A 107 20.62 -9.68 -3.79
N ASP A 108 21.41 -10.73 -3.61
CA ASP A 108 20.98 -12.07 -3.23
C ASP A 108 20.32 -12.08 -1.83
N LEU A 109 20.82 -11.26 -0.90
CA LEU A 109 20.18 -11.09 0.40
C LEU A 109 18.91 -10.23 0.31
N LEU A 110 18.90 -9.20 -0.55
CA LEU A 110 17.69 -8.40 -0.82
C LEU A 110 16.56 -9.27 -1.38
N ALA A 111 16.89 -10.15 -2.32
CA ALA A 111 15.95 -11.10 -2.92
C ALA A 111 15.43 -12.12 -1.88
N SER A 112 16.31 -12.68 -1.06
CA SER A 112 15.91 -13.64 0.00
C SER A 112 14.95 -13.04 1.04
N LYS A 113 15.10 -11.75 1.32
CA LYS A 113 14.22 -10.99 2.21
C LYS A 113 12.97 -10.45 1.50
N GLY A 114 12.89 -10.58 0.17
CA GLY A 114 11.79 -10.06 -0.65
C GLY A 114 11.70 -8.53 -0.67
N ILE A 115 12.80 -7.84 -0.31
CA ILE A 115 12.91 -6.38 -0.31
C ILE A 115 13.53 -5.87 -1.61
N ASP A 116 13.91 -6.74 -2.55
CA ASP A 116 14.24 -6.30 -3.91
C ASP A 116 12.99 -5.69 -4.58
N LEU A 117 13.21 -4.79 -5.54
CA LEU A 117 12.10 -4.05 -6.15
C LEU A 117 11.12 -4.99 -6.89
N VAL A 118 11.62 -6.06 -7.52
CA VAL A 118 10.81 -6.99 -8.31
C VAL A 118 9.84 -7.76 -7.41
N SER A 119 10.31 -8.28 -6.28
CA SER A 119 9.47 -8.97 -5.30
C SER A 119 8.40 -8.05 -4.71
N VAL A 120 8.76 -6.81 -4.36
CA VAL A 120 7.79 -5.85 -3.81
C VAL A 120 6.73 -5.47 -4.83
N GLU A 121 7.12 -5.27 -6.09
CA GLU A 121 6.19 -5.01 -7.19
C GLU A 121 5.23 -6.18 -7.45
N ALA A 122 5.73 -7.41 -7.40
CA ALA A 122 4.91 -8.60 -7.56
C ALA A 122 3.83 -8.68 -6.46
N LYS A 123 4.21 -8.44 -5.20
CA LYS A 123 3.28 -8.40 -4.06
C LYS A 123 2.25 -7.27 -4.20
N PHE A 124 2.68 -6.08 -4.62
CA PHE A 124 1.79 -4.97 -4.88
C PHE A 124 0.76 -5.28 -5.99
N LYS A 125 1.20 -5.86 -7.11
CA LYS A 125 0.30 -6.28 -8.21
C LYS A 125 -0.71 -7.35 -7.77
N ALA A 126 -0.28 -8.30 -6.95
CA ALA A 126 -1.16 -9.32 -6.40
C ALA A 126 -2.31 -8.70 -5.58
N LEU A 127 -2.05 -7.63 -4.82
CA LEU A 127 -3.10 -6.91 -4.08
C LEU A 127 -4.09 -6.17 -4.97
N LEU A 128 -3.67 -5.74 -6.16
CA LEU A 128 -4.55 -5.11 -7.13
C LEU A 128 -5.41 -6.12 -7.90
N GLY A 129 -5.30 -7.42 -7.59
CA GLY A 129 -6.00 -8.47 -8.32
C GLY A 129 -5.46 -8.64 -9.74
N GLN A 130 -4.20 -8.28 -9.98
CA GLN A 130 -3.47 -8.56 -11.21
C GLN A 130 -2.51 -9.73 -10.98
N PRO A 131 -2.98 -10.99 -11.00
CA PRO A 131 -2.10 -12.15 -10.87
C PRO A 131 -1.24 -12.25 -12.14
N GLY A 132 0.08 -12.22 -11.97
CA GLY A 132 1.02 -12.65 -13.01
C GLY A 132 1.27 -11.66 -14.14
N ALA A 133 2.02 -10.59 -13.87
CA ALA A 133 3.04 -10.17 -14.84
C ALA A 133 4.31 -10.94 -14.48
N THR A 134 4.29 -12.26 -14.71
CA THR A 134 5.49 -13.08 -14.80
C THR A 134 6.41 -12.34 -15.75
N LEU A 135 7.50 -11.77 -15.23
CA LEU A 135 8.62 -11.34 -16.06
C LEU A 135 9.09 -12.61 -16.76
N GLU A 136 8.60 -12.84 -17.98
CA GLU A 136 9.29 -13.69 -18.92
C GLU A 136 10.68 -13.09 -19.06
N LEU A 137 11.63 -13.67 -18.33
CA LEU A 137 13.03 -13.63 -18.67
C LEU A 137 13.12 -14.08 -20.12
N ARG A 138 13.15 -13.11 -21.03
CA ARG A 138 13.38 -13.33 -22.45
C ARG A 138 14.70 -14.11 -22.53
N PRO A 139 14.70 -15.42 -22.89
CA PRO A 139 15.96 -16.07 -23.15
C PRO A 139 16.48 -15.40 -24.43
N THR A 140 17.58 -14.66 -24.31
CA THR A 140 18.41 -14.30 -25.46
C THR A 140 19.00 -15.59 -26.02
N GLY A 141 18.16 -16.32 -26.74
CA GLY A 141 18.60 -17.32 -27.69
C GLY A 141 19.33 -16.62 -28.81
N GLN A 142 20.65 -16.56 -28.71
CA GLN A 142 21.53 -16.62 -29.88
C GLN A 142 22.68 -17.57 -29.59
N GLY A 143 22.37 -18.85 -29.78
CA GLY A 143 23.33 -19.83 -30.27
C GLY A 143 22.92 -20.24 -31.69
N LYS A 144 23.93 -20.37 -32.56
CA LYS A 144 23.96 -20.74 -33.99
C LYS A 144 23.92 -19.53 -34.94
N ARG A 145 24.96 -19.26 -35.72
CA ARG A 145 25.90 -20.17 -36.40
C ARG A 145 27.34 -19.70 -36.30
#